data_AF-A0A0L0RY24-F1
#
_entry.id   AF-A0A0L0RY24-F1
#
_cell.length_a   1.000
_cell.length_b   1.000
_cell.length_c   1.000
_cell.angle_alpha   90.00
_cell.angle_beta   90.00
_cell.angle_gamma   90.00
#
_symmetry.space_group_name_H-M   'P 1'
#
loop_
_entity.id
_entity.type
_entity.pdbx_description
1 polymer ?
#
loop_
_entity_poly.entity_id
_entity_poly.type
_entity_poly.pdbx_seq_one_letter_code
_entity_poly.pdbx_strand_id
1 'polypeptide(L)'
;MQFGAIVAGRPVQTDFQPVDATKFALAVPNADKANHLVVFVFGDPFPAGYAATVHINLPDRGWQLLGALSNDKPSAMFRLAGLRPATRSSDGDDMMMDSSNDTNAVAAGPPAMLGISIEPIDVVQAQLAALPQSQRTATASTGHSTPASGTAGLQLSLNVLQNLYHYVTSFATSSLPMGAHVVGGGAPAAGAFGGGMVGSAAVTNASWIPVKAFEDWWSAVNRKVKMNPQYFERVSD
;
A
#
# COMPACT_ATOMS: atom_id res chain seq x y z
N MET A 1 -31.26 -7.74 -15.85
CA MET A 1 -30.08 -7.06 -15.25
C MET A 1 -29.21 -8.08 -14.53
N GLN A 2 -27.90 -8.06 -14.77
CA GLN A 2 -26.94 -8.97 -14.16
C GLN A 2 -25.74 -8.21 -13.59
N PHE A 3 -25.11 -8.79 -12.58
CA PHE A 3 -23.95 -8.23 -11.91
C PHE A 3 -22.76 -9.15 -12.06
N GLY A 4 -21.58 -8.56 -12.22
CA GLY A 4 -20.31 -9.25 -12.25
C GLY A 4 -19.38 -8.66 -11.21
N ALA A 5 -18.61 -9.53 -10.55
CA ALA A 5 -17.55 -9.15 -9.64
C ALA A 5 -16.22 -9.77 -10.08
N ILE A 6 -15.15 -8.98 -10.01
CA ILE A 6 -13.78 -9.43 -10.28
C ILE A 6 -12.94 -9.08 -9.07
N VAL A 7 -12.37 -10.09 -8.44
CA VAL A 7 -11.28 -9.91 -7.48
C VAL A 7 -9.97 -9.95 -8.25
N ALA A 8 -9.07 -9.00 -8.00
CA ALA A 8 -7.78 -8.98 -8.67
C ALA A 8 -7.02 -10.32 -8.50
N GLY A 9 -6.61 -10.90 -9.63
CA GLY A 9 -5.92 -12.20 -9.67
C GLY A 9 -6.85 -13.42 -9.66
N ARG A 10 -8.16 -13.25 -9.89
CA ARG A 10 -9.16 -14.34 -9.92
C ARG A 10 -10.08 -14.24 -11.14
N PRO A 11 -10.70 -15.35 -11.57
CA PRO A 11 -11.72 -15.31 -12.60
C PRO A 11 -12.92 -14.46 -12.17
N VAL A 12 -13.65 -13.95 -13.17
CA VAL A 12 -14.91 -13.23 -12.96
C VAL A 12 -15.94 -14.13 -12.30
N GLN A 13 -16.65 -13.59 -11.33
CA GLN A 13 -17.76 -14.24 -10.64
C GLN A 13 -19.06 -13.53 -11.03
N THR A 14 -20.03 -14.32 -11.46
CA THR A 14 -21.36 -13.85 -11.90
C THR A 14 -22.49 -14.61 -11.20
N ASP A 15 -22.16 -15.50 -10.27
CA ASP A 15 -23.03 -16.39 -9.51
C ASP A 15 -23.70 -15.68 -8.31
N PHE A 16 -24.21 -14.47 -8.55
CA PHE A 16 -24.97 -13.72 -7.56
C PHE A 16 -26.26 -14.45 -7.19
N GLN A 17 -26.44 -14.72 -5.90
CA GLN A 17 -27.66 -15.29 -5.35
C GLN A 17 -28.65 -14.15 -5.06
N PRO A 18 -29.88 -14.18 -5.63
CA PRO A 18 -30.92 -13.22 -5.27
C PRO A 18 -31.41 -13.54 -3.86
N VAL A 19 -31.13 -12.64 -2.92
CA VAL A 19 -31.60 -12.75 -1.52
C VAL A 19 -32.99 -12.12 -1.38
N ASP A 20 -33.26 -11.11 -2.21
CA ASP A 20 -34.52 -10.37 -2.25
C ASP A 20 -34.78 -9.89 -3.69
N ALA A 21 -35.97 -9.35 -3.96
CA ALA A 21 -36.32 -8.80 -5.28
C ALA A 21 -35.36 -7.70 -5.76
N THR A 22 -34.73 -6.98 -4.83
CA THR A 22 -33.81 -5.88 -5.08
C THR A 22 -32.41 -6.12 -4.51
N LYS A 23 -32.14 -7.29 -3.91
CA LYS A 23 -30.87 -7.57 -3.22
C LYS A 23 -30.22 -8.85 -3.72
N PHE A 24 -28.93 -8.74 -3.99
CA PHE A 24 -28.10 -9.81 -4.52
C PHE A 24 -26.89 -10.00 -3.61
N ALA A 25 -26.49 -11.24 -3.36
CA ALA A 25 -25.32 -11.57 -2.56
C ALA A 25 -24.39 -12.54 -3.31
N LEU A 26 -23.09 -12.40 -3.10
CA LEU A 26 -22.06 -13.25 -3.66
C LEU A 26 -21.03 -13.57 -2.57
N ALA A 27 -20.71 -14.84 -2.40
CA ALA A 27 -19.65 -15.25 -1.48
C ALA A 27 -18.29 -15.04 -2.14
N VAL A 28 -17.45 -14.21 -1.52
CA VAL A 28 -16.06 -14.00 -1.94
C VAL A 28 -15.16 -14.87 -1.06
N PRO A 29 -14.76 -16.08 -1.52
CA PRO A 29 -13.89 -16.96 -0.75
C PRO A 29 -12.53 -16.28 -0.54
N ASN A 30 -11.81 -16.58 0.55
CA ASN A 30 -10.44 -16.06 0.76
C ASN A 30 -10.33 -14.52 0.59
N ALA A 31 -11.28 -13.75 1.15
CA ALA A 31 -11.30 -12.30 1.02
C ALA A 31 -10.07 -11.61 1.62
N ASP A 32 -9.37 -12.28 2.56
CA ASP A 32 -8.13 -11.79 3.18
C ASP A 32 -7.03 -11.48 2.17
N LYS A 33 -6.97 -12.25 1.08
CA LYS A 33 -5.99 -12.10 0.00
C LYS A 33 -6.43 -11.12 -1.08
N ALA A 34 -7.65 -10.59 -1.02
CA ALA A 34 -8.18 -9.68 -2.01
C ALA A 34 -7.74 -8.24 -1.71
N ASN A 35 -7.04 -7.60 -2.66
CA ASN A 35 -6.65 -6.19 -2.52
C ASN A 35 -7.59 -5.25 -3.26
N HIS A 36 -8.01 -5.63 -4.47
CA HIS A 36 -8.91 -4.85 -5.33
C HIS A 36 -10.11 -5.70 -5.73
N LEU A 37 -11.29 -5.10 -5.63
CA LEU A 37 -12.56 -5.66 -6.03
C LEU A 37 -13.18 -4.74 -7.08
N VAL A 38 -13.53 -5.27 -8.24
CA VAL A 38 -14.28 -4.56 -9.28
C VAL A 38 -15.67 -5.14 -9.32
N VAL A 39 -16.68 -4.29 -9.30
CA VAL A 39 -18.08 -4.67 -9.49
C VAL A 39 -18.63 -3.90 -10.68
N PHE A 40 -19.37 -4.59 -11.54
CA PHE A 40 -19.98 -4.00 -12.72
C PHE A 40 -21.36 -4.60 -12.99
N VAL A 41 -22.22 -3.80 -13.60
CA VAL A 41 -23.50 -4.27 -14.13
C VAL A 41 -23.33 -4.62 -15.61
N PHE A 42 -24.03 -5.65 -16.07
CA PHE A 42 -24.10 -6.03 -17.47
C PHE A 42 -25.51 -6.52 -17.84
N GLY A 43 -25.84 -6.46 -19.13
CA GLY A 43 -27.20 -6.73 -19.62
C GLY A 43 -28.12 -5.52 -19.48
N ASP A 44 -29.33 -5.73 -18.97
CA ASP A 44 -30.36 -4.67 -18.91
C ASP A 44 -30.00 -3.53 -17.94
N PRO A 45 -30.30 -2.27 -18.31
CA PRO A 45 -30.00 -1.09 -17.49
C PRO A 45 -30.86 -0.99 -16.22
N PHE A 46 -30.45 -0.11 -15.31
CA PHE A 46 -31.26 0.23 -14.13
C PHE A 46 -32.59 0.87 -14.51
N PRO A 47 -33.70 0.51 -13.83
CA PRO A 47 -34.96 1.24 -13.97
C PRO A 47 -34.74 2.74 -13.72
N ALA A 48 -35.52 3.59 -14.40
CA ALA A 48 -35.39 5.04 -14.28
C ALA A 48 -35.55 5.47 -12.80
N GLY A 49 -34.56 6.22 -12.28
CA GLY A 49 -34.53 6.69 -10.89
C GLY A 49 -33.92 5.71 -9.87
N TYR A 50 -33.40 4.56 -10.30
CA TYR A 50 -32.75 3.58 -9.42
C TYR A 50 -31.24 3.47 -9.65
N ALA A 51 -30.54 3.14 -8.58
CA ALA A 51 -29.11 2.86 -8.56
C ALA A 51 -28.84 1.68 -7.61
N ALA A 52 -27.67 1.06 -7.70
CA ALA A 52 -27.29 -0.04 -6.83
C ALA A 52 -26.18 0.38 -5.86
N THR A 53 -26.31 0.04 -4.58
CA THR A 53 -25.28 0.21 -3.56
C THR A 53 -24.52 -1.10 -3.38
N VAL A 54 -23.20 -1.00 -3.31
CA VAL A 54 -22.29 -2.14 -3.14
C VAL A 54 -21.80 -2.16 -1.71
N HIS A 55 -22.07 -3.26 -1.02
CA HIS A 55 -21.70 -3.50 0.36
C HIS A 55 -20.81 -4.72 0.47
N ILE A 56 -19.89 -4.75 1.43
CA ILE A 56 -19.11 -5.93 1.75
C ILE A 56 -19.28 -6.28 3.23
N ASN A 57 -19.57 -7.54 3.51
CA ASN A 57 -19.61 -8.09 4.85
C ASN A 57 -18.26 -8.73 5.15
N LEU A 58 -17.49 -8.11 6.03
CA LEU A 58 -16.30 -8.73 6.59
C LEU A 58 -16.68 -9.41 7.91
N PRO A 59 -16.17 -10.62 8.19
CA PRO A 59 -16.49 -11.34 9.42
C PRO A 59 -16.19 -10.53 10.69
N ASP A 60 -15.18 -9.66 10.65
CA ASP A 60 -14.75 -8.87 11.82
C ASP A 60 -15.48 -7.52 11.98
N ARG A 61 -16.06 -6.96 10.92
CA ARG A 61 -16.63 -5.59 10.92
C ARG A 61 -18.11 -5.51 10.53
N GLY A 62 -18.69 -6.61 10.05
CA GLY A 62 -20.03 -6.62 9.50
C GLY A 62 -20.13 -5.94 8.13
N TRP A 63 -21.34 -5.52 7.77
CA TRP A 63 -21.63 -4.86 6.50
C TRP A 63 -21.10 -3.43 6.43
N GLN A 64 -20.26 -3.18 5.44
CA GLN A 64 -19.70 -1.87 5.15
C GLN A 64 -20.04 -1.46 3.72
N LEU A 65 -20.58 -0.25 3.56
CA LEU A 65 -20.83 0.33 2.25
C LEU A 65 -19.48 0.68 1.58
N LEU A 66 -19.33 0.25 0.33
CA LEU A 66 -18.15 0.53 -0.50
C LEU A 66 -18.41 1.66 -1.49
N GLY A 67 -19.61 1.70 -2.06
CA GLY A 67 -19.99 2.72 -3.03
C GLY A 67 -21.27 2.36 -3.77
N ALA A 68 -21.45 2.92 -4.96
CA ALA A 68 -22.65 2.72 -5.77
C ALA A 68 -22.36 2.60 -7.27
N LEU A 69 -23.30 2.00 -7.98
CA LEU A 69 -23.38 1.79 -9.42
C LEU A 69 -24.67 2.44 -9.93
N SER A 70 -24.62 3.05 -11.10
CA SER A 70 -25.76 3.70 -11.76
C SER A 70 -25.68 3.47 -13.28
N ASN A 71 -26.67 3.93 -14.05
CA ASN A 71 -26.56 3.84 -15.53
C ASN A 71 -25.40 4.68 -16.09
N ASP A 72 -25.11 5.84 -15.49
CA ASP A 72 -23.97 6.67 -15.92
C ASP A 72 -22.63 6.06 -15.50
N LYS A 73 -22.62 5.33 -14.38
CA LYS A 73 -21.45 4.65 -13.84
C LYS A 73 -21.76 3.17 -13.59
N PRO A 74 -21.70 2.33 -14.65
CA PRO A 74 -22.06 0.92 -14.57
C PRO A 74 -21.00 0.05 -13.88
N SER A 75 -19.81 0.59 -13.57
CA SER A 75 -18.73 -0.14 -12.90
C SER A 75 -17.98 0.71 -11.86
N ALA A 76 -17.45 0.04 -10.84
CA ALA A 76 -16.64 0.64 -9.79
C ALA A 76 -15.58 -0.34 -9.28
N MET A 77 -14.39 0.20 -8.95
CA MET A 77 -13.30 -0.53 -8.31
C MET A 77 -13.14 -0.07 -6.85
N PHE A 78 -12.94 -1.00 -5.94
CA PHE A 78 -12.83 -0.77 -4.50
C PHE A 78 -11.54 -1.41 -3.96
N ARG A 79 -10.84 -0.69 -3.09
CA ARG A 79 -9.64 -1.20 -2.41
C ARG A 79 -10.02 -1.79 -1.05
N LEU A 80 -9.90 -3.11 -0.91
CA LEU A 80 -10.23 -3.84 0.32
C LEU A 80 -9.10 -3.78 1.36
N ALA A 81 -7.87 -3.52 0.92
CA ALA A 81 -6.67 -3.52 1.75
C ALA A 81 -6.67 -2.53 2.93
N GLY A 82 -7.47 -1.46 2.87
CA GLY A 82 -7.61 -0.47 3.94
C GLY A 82 -8.80 -0.70 4.88
N LEU A 83 -9.66 -1.70 4.58
CA LEU A 83 -10.85 -2.02 5.36
C LEU A 83 -10.60 -3.10 6.41
N ARG A 84 -9.60 -3.95 6.15
CA ARG A 84 -9.06 -4.92 7.11
C ARG A 84 -8.48 -4.18 8.32
N PRO A 85 -8.73 -4.67 9.54
CA PRO A 85 -7.95 -4.22 10.69
C PRO A 85 -6.47 -4.37 10.32
N ALA A 86 -5.67 -3.34 10.55
CA ALA A 86 -4.25 -3.59 10.70
C ALA A 86 -4.16 -4.60 11.84
N THR A 87 -3.82 -5.85 11.55
CA THR A 87 -3.25 -6.72 12.56
C THR A 87 -2.10 -5.90 13.11
N ARG A 88 -2.32 -5.29 14.27
CA ARG A 88 -1.26 -4.62 15.00
C ARG A 88 -0.32 -5.77 15.29
N SER A 89 0.72 -5.92 14.48
CA SER A 89 1.94 -6.52 14.95
C SER A 89 2.34 -5.63 16.11
N SER A 90 1.88 -6.01 17.29
CA SER A 90 2.37 -5.51 18.56
C SER A 90 3.83 -5.91 18.59
N ASP A 91 4.64 -4.99 18.09
CA ASP A 91 6.05 -4.91 18.38
C ASP A 91 6.16 -4.76 19.90
N GLY A 92 6.56 -5.84 20.56
CA GLY A 92 6.47 -5.97 22.00
C GLY A 92 6.69 -7.41 22.43
N ASP A 93 7.97 -7.79 22.43
CA ASP A 93 8.62 -8.59 23.47
C ASP A 93 8.18 -10.06 23.67
N ASP A 94 9.18 -10.93 23.56
CA ASP A 94 9.37 -12.16 24.34
C ASP A 94 8.17 -13.12 24.54
N MET A 95 8.22 -14.30 23.88
CA MET A 95 8.39 -15.59 24.56
C MET A 95 8.23 -16.75 23.56
N MET A 96 9.25 -17.61 23.56
CA MET A 96 9.25 -18.94 22.95
C MET A 96 8.20 -19.81 23.65
N MET A 97 7.13 -20.21 22.95
CA MET A 97 6.35 -21.39 23.29
C MET A 97 6.31 -22.33 22.10
N ASP A 98 7.20 -23.31 22.17
CA ASP A 98 7.04 -24.62 21.56
C ASP A 98 5.81 -25.31 22.17
N SER A 99 4.85 -25.66 21.32
CA SER A 99 3.88 -26.70 21.60
C SER A 99 3.34 -27.25 20.29
N SER A 100 3.96 -28.34 19.87
CA SER A 100 3.44 -29.31 18.93
C SER A 100 2.03 -29.80 19.34
N ASN A 101 1.01 -29.42 18.57
CA ASN A 101 -0.26 -30.16 18.52
C ASN A 101 -0.96 -29.91 17.18
N ASP A 102 -0.82 -30.90 16.30
CA ASP A 102 -1.86 -31.55 15.50
C ASP A 102 -2.98 -30.74 14.79
N THR A 103 -3.25 -31.21 13.57
CA THR A 103 -4.41 -31.00 12.69
C THR A 103 -4.43 -29.76 11.77
N ASN A 104 -4.04 -30.05 10.52
CA ASN A 104 -4.68 -29.63 9.28
C ASN A 104 -6.02 -28.88 9.41
N ALA A 105 -5.97 -27.56 9.45
CA ALA A 105 -6.98 -26.70 8.86
C ALA A 105 -6.29 -25.41 8.41
N VAL A 106 -6.19 -25.25 7.09
CA VAL A 106 -6.04 -23.93 6.46
C VAL A 106 -7.24 -23.12 6.96
N ALA A 107 -7.07 -22.33 8.01
CA ALA A 107 -8.08 -21.39 8.47
C ALA A 107 -8.15 -20.25 7.44
N ALA A 108 -8.74 -20.57 6.28
CA ALA A 108 -9.38 -19.58 5.45
C ALA A 108 -10.37 -18.87 6.38
N GLY A 109 -10.17 -17.57 6.62
CA GLY A 109 -11.16 -16.77 7.31
C GLY A 109 -12.54 -16.96 6.68
N PRO A 110 -13.63 -16.74 7.42
CA PRO A 110 -14.98 -16.89 6.89
C PRO A 110 -15.10 -16.14 5.54
N PRO A 111 -15.75 -16.72 4.53
CA PRO A 111 -15.90 -16.04 3.24
C PRO A 111 -16.61 -14.70 3.45
N ALA A 112 -16.00 -13.62 2.96
CA ALA A 112 -16.67 -12.32 2.98
C ALA A 112 -17.86 -12.38 2.01
N MET A 113 -18.95 -11.69 2.32
CA MET A 113 -20.10 -11.60 1.42
C MET A 113 -20.12 -10.24 0.74
N LEU A 114 -20.14 -10.22 -0.59
CA LEU A 114 -20.45 -9.04 -1.38
C LEU A 114 -21.98 -8.93 -1.52
N GLY A 115 -22.54 -7.78 -1.19
CA GLY A 115 -23.96 -7.48 -1.28
C GLY A 115 -24.20 -6.32 -2.24
N ILE A 116 -25.25 -6.42 -3.05
CA ILE A 116 -25.72 -5.38 -3.95
C ILE A 116 -27.20 -5.13 -3.63
N SER A 117 -27.56 -3.88 -3.35
CA SER A 117 -28.95 -3.46 -3.04
C SER A 117 -29.38 -2.41 -4.06
N ILE A 118 -30.52 -2.60 -4.72
CA ILE A 118 -31.08 -1.66 -5.68
C ILE A 118 -32.02 -0.72 -4.94
N GLU A 119 -31.70 0.57 -4.93
CA GLU A 119 -32.39 1.61 -4.18
C GLU A 119 -32.65 2.85 -5.05
N PRO A 120 -33.62 3.70 -4.70
CA PRO A 120 -33.82 4.98 -5.38
C PRO A 120 -32.56 5.84 -5.31
N ILE A 121 -32.22 6.52 -6.40
CA ILE A 121 -30.97 7.27 -6.54
C ILE A 121 -30.78 8.33 -5.45
N ASP A 122 -31.86 8.94 -4.97
CA ASP A 122 -31.83 9.94 -3.88
C ASP A 122 -31.30 9.34 -2.57
N VAL A 123 -31.73 8.13 -2.24
CA VAL A 123 -31.28 7.39 -1.04
C VAL A 123 -29.81 6.97 -1.20
N VAL A 124 -29.44 6.50 -2.39
CA VAL A 124 -28.07 6.11 -2.71
C VAL A 124 -27.11 7.29 -2.58
N GLN A 125 -27.49 8.47 -3.08
CA GLN A 125 -26.69 9.69 -2.96
C GLN A 125 -26.52 10.11 -1.49
N ALA A 126 -27.57 10.02 -0.68
CA ALA A 126 -27.49 10.30 0.76
C ALA A 126 -26.54 9.35 1.49
N GLN A 127 -26.57 8.05 1.19
CA GLN A 127 -25.64 7.07 1.76
C GLN A 127 -24.19 7.29 1.30
N LEU A 128 -23.99 7.64 0.03
CA LEU A 128 -22.67 8.01 -0.50
C LEU A 128 -22.12 9.28 0.14
N ALA A 129 -22.98 10.25 0.48
CA ALA A 129 -22.59 11.46 1.18
C ALA A 129 -22.08 11.17 2.60
N ALA A 130 -22.64 10.15 3.28
CA ALA A 130 -22.23 9.73 4.62
C ALA A 130 -20.93 8.92 4.68
N LEU A 131 -20.45 8.38 3.54
CA LEU A 131 -19.20 7.61 3.49
C LEU A 131 -17.94 8.47 3.74
N PRO A 132 -17.02 8.02 4.61
CA PRO A 132 -15.73 8.69 4.81
C PRO A 132 -14.94 8.79 3.51
N GLN A 133 -14.37 9.97 3.25
CA GLN A 133 -13.66 10.29 2.00
C GLN A 133 -12.47 9.36 1.70
N SER A 134 -11.88 8.74 2.74
CA SER A 134 -10.80 7.74 2.62
C SER A 134 -11.24 6.43 1.95
N GLN A 135 -12.54 6.13 1.91
CA GLN A 135 -13.11 4.97 1.20
C GLN A 135 -13.65 5.31 -0.19
N ARG A 136 -13.80 6.60 -0.52
CA ARG A 136 -14.30 7.07 -1.83
C ARG A 136 -13.28 6.95 -2.97
N THR A 137 -12.11 6.32 -2.77
CA THR A 137 -11.20 5.98 -3.87
C THR A 137 -11.78 4.85 -4.73
N ALA A 138 -12.88 5.16 -5.41
CA ALA A 138 -13.31 4.48 -6.62
C ALA A 138 -12.54 5.12 -7.77
N THR A 139 -11.30 4.66 -7.99
CA THR A 139 -10.50 5.01 -9.16
C THR A 139 -11.18 4.43 -10.39
N ALA A 140 -12.00 5.24 -11.06
CA ALA A 140 -12.30 5.03 -12.46
C ALA A 140 -11.07 5.47 -13.25
N SER A 141 -10.15 4.55 -13.52
CA SER A 141 -9.03 4.77 -14.44
C SER A 141 -9.19 3.82 -15.63
N THR A 142 -10.04 4.21 -16.57
CA THR A 142 -9.92 3.74 -17.96
C THR A 142 -8.78 4.53 -18.58
N GLY A 143 -7.56 3.98 -18.53
CA GLY A 143 -6.38 4.60 -19.12
C GLY A 143 -5.09 4.24 -18.39
N HIS A 144 -4.02 4.00 -19.14
CA HIS A 144 -2.65 3.73 -18.67
C HIS A 144 -2.00 4.93 -17.95
N SER A 145 -2.77 5.76 -17.24
CA SER A 145 -2.20 6.75 -16.35
C SER A 145 -1.57 6.02 -15.17
N THR A 146 -0.26 6.20 -15.03
CA THR A 146 0.51 6.12 -13.80
C THR A 146 -0.37 6.29 -12.56
N PRO A 147 -0.20 5.47 -11.50
CA PRO A 147 -1.06 5.54 -10.34
C PRO A 147 -0.94 6.94 -9.74
N ALA A 148 -1.97 7.77 -9.96
CA ALA A 148 -2.20 8.99 -9.22
C ALA A 148 -2.64 8.60 -7.79
N SER A 149 -1.69 8.04 -7.05
CA SER A 149 -1.67 8.01 -5.61
C SER A 149 -0.44 8.80 -5.21
N GLY A 150 -0.51 10.13 -5.37
CA GLY A 150 0.54 11.04 -4.92
C GLY A 150 0.90 10.82 -3.44
N THR A 151 0.00 10.23 -2.65
CA THR A 151 0.23 9.80 -1.26
C THR A 151 0.86 8.41 -1.13
N ALA A 152 0.48 7.43 -1.95
CA ALA A 152 1.04 6.07 -1.83
C ALA A 152 2.47 5.99 -2.37
N GLY A 153 2.76 6.68 -3.49
CA GLY A 153 4.13 6.81 -4.00
C GLY A 153 5.01 7.60 -3.03
N LEU A 154 4.48 8.67 -2.43
CA LEU A 154 5.17 9.43 -1.39
C LEU A 154 5.47 8.55 -0.16
N GLN A 155 4.49 7.82 0.35
CA GLN A 155 4.68 6.95 1.51
C GLN A 155 5.71 5.84 1.22
N LEU A 156 5.67 5.24 0.03
CA LEU A 156 6.68 4.26 -0.38
C LEU A 156 8.07 4.91 -0.44
N SER A 157 8.18 6.08 -1.07
CA SER A 157 9.46 6.78 -1.20
C SER A 157 10.06 7.14 0.16
N LEU A 158 9.25 7.60 1.11
CA LEU A 158 9.69 7.91 2.47
C LEU A 158 10.15 6.64 3.21
N ASN A 159 9.42 5.53 3.06
CA ASN A 159 9.79 4.25 3.69
C ASN A 159 11.10 3.70 3.12
N VAL A 160 11.28 3.74 1.80
CA VAL A 160 12.51 3.27 1.12
C VAL A 160 13.70 4.13 1.52
N LEU A 161 13.51 5.45 1.52
CA LEU A 161 14.51 6.41 2.00
C LEU A 161 14.86 6.01 3.45
N GLN A 162 13.89 5.82 4.33
CA GLN A 162 14.14 5.56 5.75
C GLN A 162 14.91 4.24 5.96
N ASN A 163 14.59 3.22 5.19
CA ASN A 163 15.32 1.96 5.20
C ASN A 163 16.78 2.14 4.73
N LEU A 164 17.00 2.90 3.64
CA LEU A 164 18.36 3.22 3.16
C LEU A 164 19.19 3.93 4.24
N TYR A 165 18.62 4.89 4.96
CA TYR A 165 19.30 5.57 6.05
C TYR A 165 19.71 4.60 7.16
N HIS A 166 18.80 3.76 7.64
CA HIS A 166 19.11 2.75 8.67
C HIS A 166 20.18 1.77 8.20
N TYR A 167 20.09 1.31 6.95
CA TYR A 167 21.07 0.40 6.37
C TYR A 167 22.46 1.05 6.31
N VAL A 168 22.60 2.24 5.72
CA VAL A 168 23.91 2.92 5.56
C VAL A 168 24.51 3.29 6.91
N THR A 169 23.71 3.84 7.84
CA THR A 169 24.19 4.19 9.18
C THR A 169 24.63 2.97 10.00
N SER A 170 24.09 1.78 9.75
CA SER A 170 24.55 0.54 10.40
C SER A 170 26.00 0.15 10.06
N PHE A 171 26.54 0.63 8.93
CA PHE A 171 27.93 0.42 8.53
C PHE A 171 28.86 1.57 8.97
N ALA A 172 28.34 2.56 9.71
CA ALA A 172 29.16 3.65 10.22
C ALA A 172 30.15 3.11 11.25
N THR A 173 31.45 3.34 11.02
CA THR A 173 32.53 3.00 11.94
C THR A 173 33.20 4.27 12.47
N SER A 174 33.57 4.26 13.75
CA SER A 174 34.29 5.36 14.40
C SER A 174 35.79 5.38 14.08
N SER A 175 36.34 4.29 13.56
CA SER A 175 37.75 4.18 13.17
C SER A 175 37.89 3.70 11.72
N LEU A 176 38.71 4.43 10.97
CA LEU A 176 39.05 4.07 9.59
C LEU A 176 40.28 3.16 9.60
N PRO A 177 40.27 2.05 8.83
CA PRO A 177 41.45 1.21 8.68
C PRO A 177 42.59 1.98 7.98
N MET A 178 43.83 1.65 8.34
CA MET A 178 45.02 2.21 7.72
C MET A 178 44.99 1.98 6.20
N GLY A 179 45.01 3.05 5.40
CA GLY A 179 44.88 3.00 3.93
C GLY A 179 43.48 3.35 3.39
N ALA A 180 42.53 3.74 4.25
CA ALA A 180 41.21 4.21 3.84
C ALA A 180 41.29 5.54 3.06
N HIS A 181 40.70 5.57 1.87
CA HIS A 181 40.55 6.79 1.07
C HIS A 181 39.17 7.41 1.32
N VAL A 182 39.12 8.62 1.90
CA VAL A 182 37.88 9.35 2.16
C VAL A 182 37.51 10.20 0.94
N VAL A 183 36.38 9.92 0.31
CA VAL A 183 35.88 10.67 -0.85
C VAL A 183 35.23 11.97 -0.36
N GLY A 184 35.69 13.12 -0.86
CA GLY A 184 35.15 14.44 -0.52
C GLY A 184 35.65 15.02 0.82
N GLY A 185 36.53 14.31 1.53
CA GLY A 185 37.28 14.87 2.64
C GLY A 185 38.37 15.78 2.08
N GLY A 186 38.30 17.09 2.36
CA GLY A 186 39.48 17.94 2.28
C GLY A 186 40.63 17.25 3.04
N ALA A 187 41.84 17.33 2.47
CA ALA A 187 43.06 16.69 2.95
C ALA A 187 43.06 16.50 4.47
N PRO A 188 43.46 15.34 5.02
CA PRO A 188 43.55 15.17 6.45
C PRO A 188 44.41 16.32 6.98
N ALA A 189 43.82 17.19 7.80
CA ALA A 189 44.58 18.17 8.53
C ALA A 189 45.60 17.38 9.34
N ALA A 190 46.88 17.52 8.95
CA ALA A 190 48.01 17.00 9.67
C ALA A 190 47.96 17.57 11.09
N GLY A 191 47.37 16.82 12.03
CA GLY A 191 47.06 17.37 13.35
C GLY A 191 46.50 16.40 14.37
N ALA A 192 46.42 15.10 14.08
CA ALA A 192 46.13 14.10 15.10
C ALA A 192 46.93 12.82 14.83
N PHE A 193 47.78 12.47 15.79
CA PHE A 193 48.68 11.32 15.88
C PHE A 193 50.03 11.47 15.17
N GLY A 194 51.02 11.82 16.00
CA GLY A 194 52.41 11.97 15.61
C GLY A 194 53.09 10.65 15.25
N GLY A 195 54.14 10.81 14.45
CA GLY A 195 55.34 9.97 14.49
C GLY A 195 55.31 8.68 13.67
N GLY A 196 55.91 8.73 12.47
CA GLY A 196 56.80 7.66 12.03
C GLY A 196 56.30 6.71 10.93
N MET A 197 57.18 6.56 9.92
CA MET A 197 57.26 5.54 8.87
C MET A 197 56.26 5.56 7.70
N VAL A 198 56.84 5.89 6.53
CA VAL A 198 56.40 5.49 5.20
C VAL A 198 56.42 3.96 5.12
N GLY A 199 55.26 3.34 5.29
CA GLY A 199 54.98 1.95 4.93
C GLY A 199 53.97 1.94 3.80
N SER A 200 54.26 1.19 2.73
CA SER A 200 53.40 1.02 1.55
C SER A 200 51.95 0.75 1.96
N ALA A 201 51.08 1.75 1.80
CA ALA A 201 49.67 1.63 2.11
C ALA A 201 49.06 0.55 1.20
N ALA A 202 48.51 -0.50 1.80
CA ALA A 202 47.64 -1.42 1.08
C ALA A 202 46.51 -0.58 0.49
N VAL A 203 46.51 -0.42 -0.83
CA VAL A 203 45.41 0.21 -1.56
C VAL A 203 44.22 -0.72 -1.41
N THR A 204 43.45 -0.53 -0.33
CA THR A 204 42.12 -1.08 -0.28
C THR A 204 41.32 -0.28 -1.31
N ASN A 205 40.65 -0.95 -2.26
CA ASN A 205 39.73 -0.32 -3.21
C ASN A 205 38.45 0.20 -2.51
N ALA A 206 38.51 0.44 -1.19
CA ALA A 206 37.41 0.85 -0.35
C ALA A 206 37.46 2.37 -0.15
N SER A 207 36.49 3.05 -0.74
CA SER A 207 36.22 4.47 -0.53
C SER A 207 35.28 4.67 0.65
N TRP A 208 35.56 5.66 1.48
CA TRP A 208 34.76 6.00 2.65
C TRP A 208 34.10 7.37 2.48
N ILE A 209 32.88 7.53 3.00
CA ILE A 209 32.13 8.79 2.96
C ILE A 209 31.92 9.27 4.40
N PRO A 210 32.12 10.56 4.72
CA PRO A 210 31.81 11.09 6.04
C PRO A 210 30.31 10.95 6.36
N VAL A 211 29.98 10.41 7.55
CA VAL A 211 28.58 10.23 8.00
C VAL A 211 27.80 11.55 7.93
N LYS A 212 28.42 12.66 8.34
CA LYS A 212 27.83 14.00 8.26
C LYS A 212 27.40 14.39 6.84
N ALA A 213 28.20 14.07 5.83
CA ALA A 213 27.87 14.37 4.44
C ALA A 213 26.64 13.57 3.96
N PHE A 214 26.51 12.33 4.42
CA PHE A 214 25.34 11.49 4.15
C PHE A 214 24.09 12.00 4.89
N GLU A 215 24.21 12.41 6.15
CA GLU A 215 23.12 13.00 6.94
C GLU A 215 22.60 14.31 6.31
N ASP A 216 23.52 15.17 5.85
CA ASP A 216 23.17 16.43 5.19
C ASP A 216 22.43 16.15 3.86
N TRP A 217 22.92 15.20 3.05
CA TRP A 217 22.24 14.74 1.84
C TRP A 217 20.85 14.17 2.15
N TRP A 218 20.77 13.30 3.13
CA TRP A 218 19.53 12.66 3.57
C TRP A 218 18.46 13.69 3.94
N SER A 219 18.82 14.67 4.76
CA SER A 219 17.91 15.74 5.18
C SER A 219 17.43 16.59 4.01
N ALA A 220 18.32 16.88 3.06
CA ALA A 220 18.00 17.64 1.85
C ALA A 220 17.04 16.87 0.93
N VAL A 221 17.27 15.57 0.72
CA VAL A 221 16.39 14.71 -0.09
C VAL A 221 15.03 14.55 0.58
N ASN A 222 14.98 14.27 1.88
CA ASN A 222 13.73 14.11 2.61
C ASN A 222 12.87 15.39 2.56
N ARG A 223 13.50 16.56 2.68
CA ARG A 223 12.82 17.86 2.50
C ARG A 223 12.26 18.02 1.09
N LYS A 224 13.04 17.68 0.06
CA LYS A 224 12.63 17.80 -1.35
C LYS A 224 11.47 16.86 -1.70
N VAL A 225 11.49 15.63 -1.18
CA VAL A 225 10.44 14.62 -1.37
C VAL A 225 9.14 15.04 -0.69
N LYS A 226 9.21 15.59 0.54
CA LYS A 226 8.03 16.13 1.23
C LYS A 226 7.42 17.35 0.52
N MET A 227 8.26 18.19 -0.07
CA MET A 227 7.81 19.38 -0.81
C MET A 227 7.23 19.03 -2.18
N ASN A 228 7.77 17.99 -2.85
CA ASN A 228 7.36 17.58 -4.19
C ASN A 228 7.12 16.06 -4.25
N PRO A 229 5.86 15.60 -4.24
CA PRO A 229 5.52 14.19 -4.34
C PRO A 229 6.03 13.47 -5.60
N GLN A 230 6.37 14.22 -6.66
CA GLN A 230 6.92 13.71 -7.93
C GLN A 230 8.46 13.90 -8.05
N TYR A 231 9.17 14.09 -6.93
CA TYR A 231 10.61 14.38 -6.95
C TYR A 231 11.44 13.36 -7.75
N PHE A 232 11.07 12.08 -7.73
CA PHE A 232 11.78 11.00 -8.42
C PHE A 232 11.29 10.73 -9.85
N GLU A 233 10.20 11.36 -10.30
CA GLU A 233 9.66 11.16 -11.65
C GLU A 233 10.31 12.10 -12.69
N ARG A 234 11.12 13.07 -12.23
CA ARG A 234 11.94 13.89 -13.12
C ARG A 234 13.11 13.06 -13.65
N VAL A 235 12.87 12.32 -14.72
CA VAL A 235 13.94 11.88 -15.62
C VAL A 235 14.56 13.16 -16.18
N SER A 236 15.83 13.37 -15.87
CA SER A 236 16.64 14.42 -16.48
C SER A 236 16.71 14.18 -17.99
N ASP A 237 16.13 15.08 -18.79
CA ASP A 237 16.49 15.26 -20.20
C ASP A 237 17.98 15.65 -20.34
#